data_AF-A0A9D1AG70-F1
#
_entry.id   AF-A0A9D1AG70-F1
#
_cell.length_a   1.000
_cell.length_b   1.000
_cell.length_c   1.000
_cell.angle_alpha   90.00
_cell.angle_beta   90.00
_cell.angle_gamma   90.00
#
_symmetry.space_group_name_H-M   'P 1'
#
loop_
_entity.id
_entity.type
_entity.pdbx_description
1 polymer ?
#
loop_
_entity_poly.entity_id
_entity_poly.type
_entity_poly.pdbx_seq_one_letter_code
_entity_poly.pdbx_strand_id
1 'polypeptide(L)'
;MSDEGLKKALIKCAVGFDTSEVVEEYAADGDELKLVKRKVTRRDVPPDIKAVKMLLDGEAGVAELSDEELEERRQKLIEMLKEEGIDQKDSD
;
A
#
# COMPACT_ATOMS: atom_id res chain seq x y z
N MET A 1 -12.98 -14.79 1.11
CA MET A 1 -11.88 -13.82 0.88
C MET A 1 -10.63 -14.65 0.67
N SER A 2 -9.98 -14.57 -0.50
CA SER A 2 -8.69 -15.24 -0.70
C SER A 2 -7.56 -14.40 -0.09
N ASP A 3 -6.53 -15.04 0.45
CA ASP A 3 -5.36 -14.36 1.03
C ASP A 3 -4.71 -13.37 0.06
N GLU A 4 -4.74 -13.70 -1.23
CA GLU A 4 -4.20 -12.85 -2.29
C GLU A 4 -4.98 -11.52 -2.45
N GLY A 5 -6.30 -11.56 -2.27
CA GLY A 5 -7.14 -10.36 -2.29
C GLY A 5 -6.85 -9.44 -1.10
N LEU A 6 -6.58 -10.02 0.07
CA LEU A 6 -6.22 -9.27 1.27
C LEU A 6 -4.84 -8.62 1.13
N LYS A 7 -3.85 -9.36 0.63
CA LYS A 7 -2.49 -8.85 0.40
C LYS A 7 -2.48 -7.70 -0.60
N LYS A 8 -3.25 -7.83 -1.68
CA LYS A 8 -3.38 -6.76 -2.70
C LYS A 8 -4.04 -5.50 -2.14
N ALA A 9 -5.05 -5.64 -1.29
CA ALA A 9 -5.67 -4.50 -0.61
C ALA A 9 -4.68 -3.81 0.34
N LEU A 10 -3.89 -4.58 1.09
CA LEU A 10 -2.88 -4.06 2.00
C LEU A 10 -1.79 -3.27 1.24
N ILE A 11 -1.32 -3.80 0.10
CA ILE A 11 -0.36 -3.10 -0.78
C ILE A 11 -0.94 -1.77 -1.29
N LYS A 12 -2.21 -1.74 -1.69
CA LYS A 12 -2.88 -0.49 -2.10
C LYS A 12 -2.85 0.57 -1.00
N CYS A 13 -3.14 0.18 0.24
CA CYS A 13 -3.06 1.10 1.37
C CYS A 13 -1.61 1.56 1.64
N ALA A 14 -0.64 0.67 1.49
CA ALA A 14 0.78 0.98 1.72
C ALA A 14 1.33 2.01 0.73
N VAL A 15 0.93 1.97 -0.54
CA VAL A 15 1.42 2.89 -1.58
C VAL A 15 0.55 4.13 -1.80
N GLY A 16 -0.63 4.17 -1.18
CA GLY A 16 -1.65 5.18 -1.45
C GLY A 16 -2.42 4.91 -2.74
N PHE A 17 -3.64 5.45 -2.84
CA PHE A 17 -4.48 5.28 -4.02
C PHE A 17 -5.54 6.36 -4.15
N ASP A 18 -5.93 6.64 -5.39
CA ASP A 18 -7.11 7.45 -5.68
C ASP A 18 -8.38 6.59 -5.64
N THR A 19 -9.44 7.16 -5.07
CA THR A 19 -10.78 6.59 -5.10
C THR A 19 -11.80 7.60 -5.61
N SER A 20 -12.81 7.11 -6.32
CA SER A 20 -13.90 7.94 -6.83
C SER A 20 -15.25 7.34 -6.46
N GLU A 21 -16.10 8.17 -5.87
CA GLU A 21 -17.47 7.85 -5.54
C GLU A 21 -18.41 8.61 -6.49
N VAL A 22 -19.33 7.89 -7.14
CA VAL A 22 -20.30 8.48 -8.06
C VAL A 22 -21.69 8.32 -7.46
N VAL A 23 -22.38 9.45 -7.24
CA VAL A 23 -23.76 9.50 -6.77
C VAL A 23 -24.64 10.00 -7.91
N GLU A 24 -25.64 9.21 -8.27
CA GLU A 24 -26.59 9.50 -9.34
C GLU A 24 -28.00 9.61 -8.76
N GLU A 25 -28.63 10.76 -8.95
CA GLU A 25 -30.02 11.01 -8.56
C GLU A 25 -30.90 10.90 -9.81
N TYR A 26 -31.93 10.04 -9.74
CA TYR A 26 -32.90 9.82 -10.82
C TYR A 26 -34.28 10.33 -10.38
N ALA A 27 -35.01 10.97 -11.30
CA ALA A 27 -36.40 11.36 -11.10
C ALA A 27 -37.29 10.67 -12.12
N ALA A 28 -38.53 10.38 -11.72
CA ALA A 28 -39.53 9.83 -12.61
C ALA A 28 -40.08 10.93 -13.53
N ASP A 29 -40.05 10.65 -14.83
CA ASP A 29 -40.69 11.44 -15.89
C ASP A 29 -41.65 10.50 -16.63
N GLY A 30 -42.88 10.39 -16.12
CA GLY A 30 -43.83 9.37 -16.58
C GLY A 30 -43.40 7.94 -16.21
N ASP A 31 -43.24 7.08 -17.22
CA ASP A 31 -42.80 5.68 -17.08
C ASP A 31 -41.28 5.50 -17.13
N GLU A 32 -40.51 6.58 -17.35
CA GLU A 32 -39.05 6.52 -17.46
C GLU A 32 -38.34 7.21 -16.28
N LEU A 33 -37.21 6.64 -15.85
CA LEU A 33 -36.32 7.25 -14.87
C LEU A 33 -35.25 8.08 -15.60
N LYS A 34 -35.26 9.39 -15.37
CA LYS A 34 -34.29 10.32 -15.95
C LYS A 34 -33.22 10.69 -14.93
N LEU A 35 -31.95 10.56 -15.30
CA LEU A 35 -30.82 11.03 -14.49
C LEU A 35 -30.90 12.55 -14.36
N VAL A 36 -31.08 13.04 -13.14
CA VAL A 36 -31.25 14.48 -12.84
C VAL A 36 -29.94 15.10 -12.43
N LYS A 37 -29.09 14.32 -11.75
CA LYS A 37 -27.84 14.83 -11.17
C LYS A 37 -26.85 13.70 -10.99
N ARG A 38 -25.60 13.97 -11.36
CA ARG A 38 -24.46 13.08 -11.12
C ARG A 38 -23.39 13.87 -10.36
N LYS A 39 -23.06 13.42 -9.15
CA LYS A 39 -21.98 13.97 -8.33
C LYS A 39 -20.83 12.97 -8.28
N VAL A 40 -19.66 13.38 -8.77
CA VAL A 40 -18.43 12.58 -8.69
C VAL A 40 -17.52 13.18 -7.63
N THR A 41 -17.21 12.41 -6.59
CA THR A 41 -16.28 12.80 -5.53
C THR A 41 -15.00 11.99 -5.69
N ARG A 42 -13.87 12.65 -5.96
CA ARG A 42 -12.55 12.01 -5.95
C ARG A 42 -11.87 12.29 -4.62
N ARG A 43 -11.27 11.26 -4.03
CA ARG A 43 -10.47 11.36 -2.81
C ARG A 43 -9.11 10.73 -3.08
N ASP A 44 -8.08 11.45 -2.71
CA ASP A 44 -6.73 10.93 -2.63
C ASP A 44 -6.56 10.26 -1.25
N VAL A 45 -6.10 9.02 -1.24
CA VAL A 45 -5.74 8.30 -0.02
C VAL A 45 -4.21 8.22 0.01
N PRO A 46 -3.56 8.94 0.95
CA PRO A 46 -2.11 8.94 1.01
C PRO A 46 -1.55 7.57 1.43
N PRO A 47 -0.26 7.31 1.18
CA PRO A 47 0.43 6.11 1.66
C PRO A 47 0.30 5.90 3.17
N ASP A 48 -0.04 4.69 3.60
CA ASP A 48 -0.17 4.32 5.02
C ASP A 48 1.05 3.54 5.52
N ILE A 49 1.85 4.18 6.37
CA ILE A 49 3.04 3.59 6.99
C ILE A 49 2.72 2.35 7.84
N LYS A 50 1.50 2.25 8.40
CA LYS A 50 1.09 1.05 9.15
C LYS A 50 0.89 -0.14 8.22
N ALA A 51 0.33 0.09 7.04
CA ALA A 51 0.19 -0.95 6.01
C ALA A 51 1.57 -1.38 5.48
N VAL A 52 2.51 -0.45 5.31
CA VAL A 52 3.91 -0.76 4.99
C VAL A 52 4.54 -1.65 6.06
N LYS A 53 4.41 -1.26 7.34
CA LYS A 53 4.95 -2.04 8.45
C LYS A 53 4.36 -3.45 8.51
N MET A 54 3.05 -3.61 8.33
CA MET A 54 2.41 -4.93 8.30
C MET A 54 2.88 -5.82 7.14
N LEU A 55 3.25 -5.23 6.00
CA LEU A 55 3.84 -5.98 4.89
C LEU A 55 5.26 -6.45 5.21
N LEU A 56 6.07 -5.62 5.87
CA LEU A 56 7.42 -5.95 6.31
C LEU A 56 7.40 -7.00 7.43
N ASP A 57 6.54 -6.82 8.43
CA ASP A 57 6.37 -7.75 9.55
C ASP A 57 5.72 -9.07 9.11
N GLY A 58 4.88 -9.03 8.06
CA GLY A 58 4.22 -10.18 7.46
C GLY A 58 5.10 -11.02 6.54
N GLU A 59 6.33 -10.58 6.25
CA GLU A 59 7.38 -11.48 5.75
C GLU A 59 7.83 -12.38 6.91
N ALA A 60 7.02 -13.41 7.18
CA ALA A 60 7.27 -14.47 8.16
C ALA A 60 8.64 -15.16 8.01
N GLY A 61 9.40 -14.87 6.95
CA GLY A 61 10.78 -15.30 6.83
C GLY A 61 11.66 -14.75 7.95
N VAL A 62 11.68 -13.43 8.18
CA VAL A 62 12.73 -12.80 9.02
C VAL A 62 12.65 -13.24 10.49
N ALA A 63 11.44 -13.40 11.05
CA ALA A 63 11.27 -13.80 12.45
C ALA A 63 11.50 -15.31 12.69
N GLU A 64 11.46 -16.13 11.63
CA GLU A 64 11.68 -17.58 11.69
C GLU A 64 13.12 -17.98 11.28
N LEU A 65 13.93 -17.02 10.78
CA LEU A 65 15.34 -17.25 10.45
C LEU A 65 16.17 -17.48 11.71
N SER A 66 17.18 -18.34 11.62
CA SER A 66 18.16 -18.50 12.69
C SER A 66 19.04 -17.24 12.85
N ASP A 67 19.72 -17.13 13.99
CA ASP A 67 20.68 -16.05 14.23
C ASP A 67 21.75 -16.01 13.11
N GLU A 68 22.18 -17.16 12.59
CA GLU A 68 23.14 -17.21 11.47
C GLU A 68 22.55 -16.69 10.16
N GLU A 69 21.31 -17.07 9.82
CA GLU A 69 20.63 -16.62 8.60
C GLU A 69 20.33 -15.10 8.64
N LEU A 70 20.04 -14.57 9.83
CA LEU A 70 19.87 -13.13 10.06
C LEU A 70 21.18 -12.36 9.87
N GLU A 71 22.29 -12.89 10.38
CA GLU A 71 23.63 -12.30 10.25
C GLU A 71 24.07 -12.23 8.77
N GLU A 72 23.83 -13.31 8.00
CA GLU A 72 24.14 -13.36 6.57
C GLU A 72 23.31 -12.36 5.77
N ARG A 73 22.00 -12.31 6.04
CA ARG A 73 21.09 -11.36 5.39
C ARG A 73 21.46 -9.91 5.72
N ARG A 74 21.88 -9.63 6.97
CA ARG A 74 22.38 -8.32 7.39
C ARG A 74 23.65 -7.94 6.64
N GLN A 75 24.62 -8.84 6.52
CA GLN A 75 25.87 -8.57 5.78
C GLN A 75 25.59 -8.25 4.32
N LYS A 76 24.74 -9.05 3.66
CA LYS A 76 24.34 -8.83 2.27
C LYS A 76 23.64 -7.48 2.07
N LEU A 77 22.78 -7.08 3.01
CA LEU A 77 22.10 -5.79 2.94
C LEU A 77 23.06 -4.61 3.11
N ILE A 78 24.05 -4.74 4.00
CA ILE A 78 25.12 -3.72 4.17
C ILE A 78 25.95 -3.59 2.90
N GLU A 79 26.24 -4.70 2.23
CA GLU A 79 26.98 -4.69 0.96
C GLU A 79 26.19 -3.98 -0.15
N MET A 80 24.91 -4.30 -0.30
CA MET A 80 24.02 -3.62 -1.26
C MET A 80 23.92 -2.11 -1.01
N LEU A 81 23.81 -1.68 0.26
CA LEU A 81 23.76 -0.25 0.60
C LEU A 81 25.06 0.49 0.28
N LYS A 82 26.22 -0.19 0.41
CA LYS A 82 27.52 0.35 0.00
C LYS A 82 27.63 0.46 -1.51
N GLU A 83 27.12 -0.52 -2.25
CA GLU A 83 27.08 -0.49 -3.72
C GLU A 83 26.15 0.61 -4.25
N GLU A 84 25.02 0.86 -3.58
CA GLU A 84 24.08 1.93 -3.93
C GLU A 84 24.52 3.33 -3.45
N GLY A 85 25.64 3.45 -2.75
CA GLY A 85 26.23 4.73 -2.35
C GLY A 85 25.43 5.48 -1.28
N ILE A 86 24.68 4.77 -0.43
CA ILE A 86 23.78 5.35 0.59
C ILE A 86 24.51 5.62 1.92
N ASP A 87 25.85 5.51 1.99
CA ASP A 87 26.60 5.76 3.21
C ASP A 87 27.27 7.16 3.25
N GLN A 88 27.00 7.88 4.34
CA GLN A 88 27.52 9.18 4.80
C GLN A 88 26.85 10.48 4.31
N LYS A 89 25.73 10.83 4.96
CA LYS A 89 25.55 12.19 5.52
C LYS A 89 25.06 12.06 6.95
N ASP A 90 25.98 11.86 7.87
CA ASP A 90 25.88 12.33 9.26
C ASP A 90 27.32 12.40 9.82
N SER A 91 27.99 13.49 9.46
CA SER A 91 29.20 13.97 10.12
C SER A 91 29.22 15.51 10.06
N ASP A 92 28.52 16.15 11.00
CA ASP A 92 29.03 17.20 11.92
C ASP A 92 27.92 17.65 12.88
#